data_AF-A0A291N2P0-F1
#
_entry.id   AF-A0A291N2P0-F1
#
_cell.length_a   1.000
_cell.length_b   1.000
_cell.length_c   1.000
_cell.angle_alpha   90.00
_cell.angle_beta   90.00
_cell.angle_gamma   90.00
#
_symmetry.space_group_name_H-M   'P 1'
#
loop_
_entity.id
_entity.type
_entity.pdbx_description
1 polymer ?
#
loop_
_entity_poly.entity_id
_entity_poly.type
_entity_poly.pdbx_seq_one_letter_code
_entity_poly.pdbx_strand_id
1 'polypeptide(L)'
;MAAPSLSLGREAAIGFAINAVLSIAFFLGIFGLAVRPLSWAAPDALAIDFVPQSIAVALMSALVPALLVRKRLALAVPVRAIILRALGCALVGAVLGGALAALAQAGGDASIAWGAALVLKLLYGGLLGAAITTLVLKKTMRRMA
;
A
#
# COMPACT_ATOMS: atom_id res chain seq x y z
N MET A 1 31.77 2.42 -16.49
CA MET A 1 30.34 2.05 -16.47
C MET A 1 29.67 2.86 -15.37
N ALA A 2 28.82 3.83 -15.72
CA ALA A 2 28.14 4.66 -14.73
C ALA A 2 27.18 3.81 -13.90
N ALA A 3 27.27 3.88 -12.58
CA ALA A 3 26.33 3.19 -11.70
C ALA A 3 24.90 3.66 -12.02
N PRO A 4 23.92 2.76 -12.21
CA PRO A 4 22.56 3.15 -12.50
C PRO A 4 22.01 3.96 -11.32
N SER A 5 21.70 5.25 -11.54
CA SER A 5 21.12 6.12 -10.54
C SER A 5 19.64 5.77 -10.36
N LEU A 6 19.31 5.10 -9.25
CA LEU A 6 17.93 4.90 -8.82
C LEU A 6 17.33 6.25 -8.39
N SER A 7 16.50 6.85 -9.24
CA SER A 7 15.73 8.04 -8.87
C SER A 7 14.62 7.65 -7.89
N LEU A 8 14.70 8.13 -6.65
CA LEU A 8 13.69 7.88 -5.61
C LEU A 8 12.28 8.31 -6.07
N GLY A 9 12.18 9.42 -6.81
CA GLY A 9 10.89 9.87 -7.35
C GLY A 9 10.30 8.90 -8.37
N ARG A 10 11.14 8.31 -9.23
CA ARG A 10 10.70 7.29 -10.19
C ARG A 10 10.20 6.03 -9.49
N GLU A 11 10.94 5.54 -8.51
CA GLU A 11 10.54 4.36 -7.74
C GLU A 11 9.28 4.61 -6.90
N ALA A 12 9.13 5.81 -6.34
CA ALA A 12 7.89 6.23 -5.67
C ALA A 12 6.70 6.26 -6.62
N ALA A 13 6.86 6.78 -7.85
CA ALA A 13 5.82 6.81 -8.87
C ALA A 13 5.43 5.41 -9.36
N ILE A 14 6.40 4.52 -9.55
CA ILE A 14 6.15 3.11 -9.88
C ILE A 14 5.40 2.42 -8.74
N GLY A 15 5.84 2.62 -7.49
CA GLY A 15 5.16 2.10 -6.30
C GLY A 15 3.74 2.63 -6.16
N PHE A 16 3.52 3.91 -6.43
CA PHE A 16 2.19 4.51 -6.50
C PHE A 16 1.31 3.81 -7.54
N ALA A 17 1.79 3.70 -8.77
CA ALA A 17 1.02 3.13 -9.88
C ALA A 17 0.62 1.67 -9.63
N ILE A 18 1.57 0.84 -9.17
CA ILE A 18 1.31 -0.58 -8.87
C ILE A 18 0.24 -0.70 -7.77
N ASN A 19 0.38 0.05 -6.67
CA ASN A 19 -0.56 -0.04 -5.57
C ASN A 19 -1.93 0.60 -5.90
N ALA A 20 -1.97 1.62 -6.75
CA ALA A 20 -3.21 2.19 -7.24
C ALA A 20 -3.99 1.17 -8.10
N VAL A 21 -3.31 0.46 -9.00
CA VAL A 21 -3.93 -0.60 -9.82
C VAL A 21 -4.42 -1.77 -8.96
N LEU A 22 -3.62 -2.20 -7.97
CA LEU A 22 -4.07 -3.22 -7.02
C LEU A 22 -5.28 -2.75 -6.21
N SER A 23 -5.28 -1.50 -5.77
CA SER A 23 -6.41 -0.91 -5.04
C SER A 23 -7.68 -0.85 -5.88
N ILE A 24 -7.57 -0.59 -7.19
CA ILE A 24 -8.71 -0.72 -8.12
C ILE A 24 -9.23 -2.16 -8.12
N ALA A 25 -8.34 -3.14 -8.32
CA ALA A 25 -8.73 -4.54 -8.40
C ALA A 25 -9.43 -5.02 -7.11
N PHE A 26 -8.88 -4.68 -5.94
CA PHE A 26 -9.52 -4.98 -4.65
C PHE A 26 -10.86 -4.28 -4.49
N PHE A 27 -10.94 -2.99 -4.81
CA PHE A 27 -12.19 -2.24 -4.71
C PHE A 27 -13.27 -2.84 -5.60
N LEU A 28 -12.97 -3.15 -6.86
CA LEU A 28 -13.91 -3.77 -7.78
C LEU A 28 -14.29 -5.19 -7.36
N GLY A 29 -13.35 -5.96 -6.78
CA GLY A 29 -13.62 -7.30 -6.27
C GLY A 29 -14.56 -7.32 -5.07
N ILE A 30 -14.53 -6.29 -4.23
CA ILE A 30 -15.32 -6.22 -2.99
C ILE A 30 -16.64 -5.46 -3.18
N PHE A 31 -16.60 -4.29 -3.82
CA PHE A 31 -17.77 -3.40 -3.97
C PHE A 31 -18.47 -3.55 -5.33
N GLY A 32 -17.86 -4.31 -6.26
CA GLY A 32 -18.41 -4.55 -7.58
C GLY A 32 -18.31 -3.33 -8.52
N LEU A 33 -18.94 -3.48 -9.70
CA LEU A 33 -18.99 -2.46 -10.76
C LEU A 33 -20.25 -1.58 -10.71
N ALA A 34 -21.22 -1.92 -9.84
CA ALA A 34 -22.48 -1.19 -9.74
C ALA A 34 -22.25 0.18 -9.10
N VAL A 35 -22.56 1.25 -9.84
CA VAL A 35 -22.42 2.64 -9.36
C VAL A 35 -23.58 2.96 -8.42
N ARG A 36 -23.32 2.88 -7.12
CA ARG A 36 -24.28 3.20 -6.05
C ARG A 36 -23.57 3.81 -4.84
N PRO A 37 -24.24 4.57 -3.96
CA PRO A 37 -23.66 4.97 -2.69
C PRO A 37 -23.17 3.75 -1.89
N LEU A 38 -22.01 3.91 -1.26
CA LEU A 38 -21.40 2.89 -0.41
C LEU A 38 -21.46 3.35 1.05
N SER A 39 -21.90 2.45 1.93
CA SER A 39 -21.90 2.68 3.37
C SER A 39 -20.50 2.48 3.97
N TRP A 40 -20.12 3.34 4.93
CA TRP A 40 -18.90 3.12 5.72
C TRP A 40 -18.99 1.87 6.59
N ALA A 41 -20.17 1.61 7.14
CA ALA A 41 -20.49 0.45 7.97
C ALA A 41 -21.23 -0.63 7.16
N ALA A 42 -21.89 -1.56 7.83
CA ALA A 42 -22.75 -2.53 7.17
C ALA A 42 -23.81 -1.83 6.28
N PRO A 43 -24.18 -2.41 5.12
CA PRO A 43 -23.77 -3.72 4.62
C PRO A 43 -22.44 -3.74 3.84
N ASP A 44 -21.94 -2.59 3.39
CA ASP A 44 -20.78 -2.52 2.48
C ASP A 44 -19.43 -2.65 3.21
N ALA A 45 -19.38 -2.21 4.48
CA ALA A 45 -18.20 -2.23 5.33
C ALA A 45 -16.97 -1.54 4.71
N LEU A 46 -17.19 -0.44 3.98
CA LEU A 46 -16.13 0.30 3.28
C LEU A 46 -14.98 0.71 4.21
N ALA A 47 -15.29 1.08 5.45
CA ALA A 47 -14.31 1.46 6.46
C ALA A 47 -13.39 0.30 6.84
N ILE A 48 -13.94 -0.90 7.01
CA ILE A 48 -13.15 -2.07 7.44
C ILE A 48 -12.18 -2.51 6.34
N ASP A 49 -12.51 -2.29 5.07
CA ASP A 49 -11.63 -2.66 3.95
C ASP A 49 -10.30 -1.89 3.92
N PHE A 50 -10.19 -0.76 4.62
CA PHE A 50 -8.90 -0.09 4.79
C PHE A 50 -7.86 -1.00 5.48
N VAL A 51 -8.29 -1.95 6.32
CA VAL A 51 -7.39 -2.88 7.01
C VAL A 51 -6.71 -3.86 6.03
N PRO A 52 -7.44 -4.74 5.32
CA PRO A 52 -6.82 -5.67 4.37
C PRO A 52 -6.10 -4.93 3.23
N GLN A 53 -6.62 -3.79 2.74
CA GLN A 53 -5.93 -2.97 1.74
C GLN A 53 -4.57 -2.49 2.25
N SER A 54 -4.51 -1.93 3.48
CA SER A 54 -3.25 -1.41 4.05
C SER A 54 -2.22 -2.49 4.29
N ILE A 55 -2.66 -3.67 4.75
CA ILE A 55 -1.80 -4.85 4.92
C ILE A 55 -1.18 -5.23 3.58
N ALA A 56 -2.01 -5.40 2.54
CA ALA A 56 -1.55 -5.83 1.23
C ALA A 56 -0.59 -4.81 0.60
N VAL A 57 -0.97 -3.53 0.60
CA VAL A 57 -0.16 -2.43 0.05
C VAL A 57 1.18 -2.33 0.79
N ALA A 58 1.18 -2.33 2.12
CA ALA A 58 2.40 -2.23 2.90
C ALA A 58 3.33 -3.43 2.72
N LEU A 59 2.77 -4.64 2.69
CA LEU A 59 3.53 -5.87 2.46
C LEU A 59 4.19 -5.86 1.08
N MET A 60 3.42 -5.63 0.02
CA MET A 60 3.92 -5.67 -1.35
C MET A 60 4.94 -4.56 -1.62
N SER A 61 4.68 -3.36 -1.11
CA SER A 61 5.58 -2.20 -1.27
C SER A 61 6.89 -2.36 -0.52
N ALA A 62 6.93 -3.17 0.54
CA ALA A 62 8.16 -3.48 1.26
C ALA A 62 8.90 -4.71 0.69
N LEU A 63 8.16 -5.72 0.25
CA LEU A 63 8.72 -7.00 -0.17
C LEU A 63 9.28 -6.95 -1.58
N VAL A 64 8.49 -6.51 -2.56
CA VAL A 64 8.83 -6.61 -3.99
C VAL A 64 10.07 -5.79 -4.34
N PRO A 65 10.17 -4.49 -3.96
CA PRO A 65 11.35 -3.70 -4.28
C PRO A 65 12.61 -4.23 -3.59
N ALA A 66 12.50 -4.71 -2.35
CA ALA A 66 13.63 -5.25 -1.60
C ALA A 66 14.19 -6.54 -2.23
N LEU A 67 13.33 -7.44 -2.70
CA LEU A 67 13.73 -8.65 -3.42
C LEU A 67 14.37 -8.33 -4.78
N LEU A 68 13.81 -7.37 -5.52
CA LEU A 68 14.36 -6.89 -6.79
C LEU A 68 15.74 -6.28 -6.62
N VAL A 69 15.93 -5.39 -5.64
CA VAL A 69 17.23 -4.77 -5.33
C VAL A 69 18.23 -5.80 -4.87
N ARG A 70 17.84 -6.73 -3.98
CA ARG A 70 18.70 -7.85 -3.55
C ARG A 70 19.21 -8.65 -4.75
N LYS A 71 18.32 -9.01 -5.69
CA LYS A 71 18.68 -9.77 -6.90
C LYS A 71 19.60 -8.96 -7.81
N ARG A 72 19.27 -7.68 -8.08
CA ARG A 72 20.03 -6.82 -9.00
C ARG A 72 21.44 -6.48 -8.51
N LEU A 73 21.60 -6.30 -7.20
CA LEU A 73 22.88 -5.91 -6.59
C LEU A 73 23.61 -7.09 -5.92
N ALA A 74 23.15 -8.32 -6.13
CA ALA A 74 23.72 -9.55 -5.56
C ALA A 74 23.98 -9.45 -4.03
N LEU A 75 23.08 -8.80 -3.29
CA LEU A 75 23.28 -8.54 -1.86
C LEU A 75 23.18 -9.82 -1.04
N ALA A 76 24.10 -10.01 -0.11
CA ALA A 76 24.08 -11.09 0.87
C ALA A 76 23.04 -10.89 2.01
N VAL A 77 21.96 -10.13 1.75
CA VAL A 77 20.87 -9.96 2.72
C VAL A 77 20.01 -11.23 2.72
N PRO A 78 19.76 -11.87 3.88
CA PRO A 78 18.93 -13.06 3.94
C PRO A 78 17.47 -12.73 3.61
N VAL A 79 16.83 -13.56 2.77
CA VAL A 79 15.42 -13.40 2.36
C VAL A 79 14.50 -13.34 3.59
N ARG A 80 14.77 -14.13 4.63
CA ARG A 80 14.05 -14.10 5.90
C ARG A 80 14.00 -12.70 6.53
N ALA A 81 15.10 -11.93 6.49
CA ALA A 81 15.11 -10.58 7.05
C ALA A 81 14.25 -9.61 6.23
N ILE A 82 14.18 -9.80 4.91
CA ILE A 82 13.30 -9.02 4.03
C ILE A 82 11.83 -9.33 4.35
N ILE A 83 11.49 -10.61 4.47
CA ILE A 83 10.13 -11.05 4.80
C ILE A 83 9.71 -10.51 6.16
N LEU A 84 10.52 -10.69 7.21
CA LEU A 84 10.19 -10.20 8.56
C LEU A 84 9.98 -8.69 8.59
N ARG A 85 10.80 -7.94 7.83
CA ARG A 85 10.62 -6.49 7.71
C ARG A 85 9.33 -6.14 6.97
N ALA A 86 9.01 -6.85 5.90
CA ALA A 86 7.78 -6.63 5.14
C ALA A 86 6.53 -6.96 5.98
N LEU A 87 6.60 -8.02 6.80
CA LEU A 87 5.56 -8.34 7.80
C LEU A 87 5.44 -7.21 8.85
N GLY A 88 6.56 -6.67 9.33
CA GLY A 88 6.53 -5.49 10.20
C GLY A 88 5.85 -4.28 9.56
N CYS A 89 6.13 -4.00 8.28
CA CYS A 89 5.43 -2.97 7.52
C CYS A 89 3.93 -3.29 7.38
N ALA A 90 3.58 -4.55 7.12
CA ALA A 90 2.19 -4.99 7.00
C ALA A 90 1.42 -4.80 8.32
N LEU A 91 2.04 -5.08 9.48
CA LEU A 91 1.45 -4.83 10.79
C LEU A 91 1.22 -3.34 11.05
N VAL A 92 2.20 -2.49 10.73
CA VAL A 92 2.04 -1.03 10.80
C VAL A 92 0.92 -0.55 9.87
N GLY A 93 0.84 -1.12 8.66
CA GLY A 93 -0.25 -0.89 7.72
C GLY A 93 -1.60 -1.30 8.31
N ALA A 94 -1.70 -2.46 8.94
CA ALA A 94 -2.93 -2.92 9.61
C ALA A 94 -3.39 -1.94 10.70
N VAL A 95 -2.46 -1.45 11.53
CA VAL A 95 -2.76 -0.46 12.57
C VAL A 95 -3.26 0.85 11.95
N LEU A 96 -2.60 1.34 10.90
CA LEU A 96 -3.03 2.54 10.20
C LEU A 96 -4.41 2.38 9.56
N GLY A 97 -4.64 1.26 8.85
CA GLY A 97 -5.92 0.93 8.24
C GLY A 97 -7.03 0.79 9.28
N GLY A 98 -6.73 0.19 10.44
CA GLY A 98 -7.66 0.06 11.56
C GLY A 98 -8.00 1.40 12.20
N ALA A 99 -7.03 2.28 12.36
CA ALA A 99 -7.26 3.64 12.85
C ALA A 99 -8.16 4.44 11.88
N LEU A 100 -7.91 4.34 10.57
CA LEU A 100 -8.76 4.96 9.56
C LEU A 100 -10.17 4.37 9.55
N ALA A 101 -10.30 3.05 9.69
CA ALA A 101 -11.59 2.38 9.80
C ALA A 101 -12.38 2.87 11.02
N ALA A 102 -11.71 3.02 12.18
CA ALA A 102 -12.33 3.52 13.40
C ALA A 102 -12.77 4.99 13.26
N LEU A 103 -11.93 5.84 12.66
CA LEU A 103 -12.26 7.25 12.40
C LEU A 103 -13.43 7.39 11.43
N ALA A 104 -13.45 6.58 10.35
CA ALA A 104 -14.55 6.59 9.39
C ALA A 104 -15.87 6.16 10.03
N GLN A 105 -15.86 5.15 10.90
CA GLN A 105 -17.05 4.70 11.63
C GLN A 105 -17.51 5.69 12.70
N ALA A 106 -16.60 6.44 13.32
CA ALA A 106 -16.97 7.51 14.26
C ALA A 106 -17.73 8.66 13.58
N GLY A 107 -17.62 8.79 12.25
CA GLY A 107 -18.37 9.76 11.45
C GLY A 107 -19.85 9.43 11.22
N GLY A 108 -20.34 8.28 11.70
CA GLY A 108 -21.73 7.84 11.59
C GLY A 108 -22.08 7.16 10.24
N ASP A 109 -23.38 6.97 10.01
CA ASP A 109 -23.94 6.20 8.87
C ASP A 109 -23.97 6.96 7.54
N ALA A 110 -23.03 7.88 7.33
CA ALA A 110 -22.94 8.60 6.07
C ALA A 110 -22.57 7.63 4.93
N SER A 111 -23.21 7.77 3.77
CA SER A 111 -22.77 7.06 2.56
C SER A 111 -21.85 7.95 1.73
N ILE A 112 -20.86 7.36 1.08
CA ILE A 112 -20.01 8.05 0.11
C ILE A 112 -20.37 7.60 -1.31
N ALA A 113 -20.31 8.52 -2.27
CA ALA A 113 -20.52 8.17 -3.67
C ALA A 113 -19.46 7.15 -4.15
N TRP A 114 -19.88 6.16 -4.94
CA TRP A 114 -19.01 5.08 -5.46
C TRP A 114 -17.69 5.59 -6.05
N GLY A 115 -17.76 6.58 -6.94
CA GLY A 115 -16.58 7.14 -7.61
C GLY A 115 -15.65 7.85 -6.63
N ALA A 116 -16.21 8.56 -5.65
CA ALA A 116 -15.42 9.20 -4.61
C ALA A 116 -14.73 8.17 -3.70
N ALA A 117 -15.41 7.06 -3.37
CA ALA A 117 -14.81 5.95 -2.62
C ALA A 117 -13.65 5.31 -3.40
N LEU A 118 -13.82 5.08 -4.70
CA LEU A 118 -12.76 4.54 -5.56
C LEU A 118 -11.54 5.48 -5.60
N VAL A 119 -11.75 6.77 -5.86
CA VAL A 119 -10.66 7.77 -5.88
C VAL A 119 -9.94 7.81 -4.54
N LEU A 120 -10.68 7.81 -3.43
CA LEU A 120 -10.11 7.76 -2.09
C LEU A 120 -9.21 6.54 -1.91
N LYS A 121 -9.66 5.34 -2.34
CA LYS A 121 -8.85 4.12 -2.24
C LYS A 121 -7.62 4.14 -3.11
N LEU A 122 -7.70 4.65 -4.35
CA LEU A 122 -6.53 4.82 -5.21
C LEU A 122 -5.50 5.73 -4.57
N LEU A 123 -5.94 6.92 -4.14
CA LEU A 123 -5.04 7.92 -3.56
C LEU A 123 -4.41 7.36 -2.28
N TYR A 124 -5.22 6.76 -1.41
CA TYR A 124 -4.74 6.15 -0.19
C TYR A 124 -3.71 5.04 -0.45
N GLY A 125 -4.09 4.01 -1.23
CA GLY A 125 -3.23 2.87 -1.51
C GLY A 125 -1.97 3.26 -2.29
N GLY A 126 -2.10 4.15 -3.27
CA GLY A 126 -0.98 4.68 -4.03
C GLY A 126 0.01 5.46 -3.17
N LEU A 127 -0.47 6.40 -2.35
CA LEU A 127 0.39 7.21 -1.47
C LEU A 127 1.08 6.35 -0.41
N LEU A 128 0.34 5.44 0.23
CA LEU A 128 0.90 4.51 1.21
C LEU A 128 1.99 3.64 0.57
N GLY A 129 1.71 3.09 -0.61
CA GLY A 129 2.66 2.26 -1.34
C GLY A 129 3.92 3.00 -1.76
N ALA A 130 3.78 4.23 -2.26
CA ALA A 130 4.90 5.10 -2.61
C ALA A 130 5.77 5.44 -1.39
N ALA A 131 5.15 5.78 -0.26
CA ALA A 131 5.84 6.11 0.98
C ALA A 131 6.66 4.91 1.49
N ILE A 132 6.04 3.73 1.58
CA ILE A 132 6.71 2.52 2.07
C ILE A 132 7.84 2.10 1.13
N THR A 133 7.60 2.10 -0.18
CA THR A 133 8.63 1.80 -1.20
C THR A 133 9.84 2.71 -1.02
N THR A 134 9.60 4.02 -0.90
CA THR A 134 10.66 5.02 -0.74
C THR A 134 11.46 4.81 0.55
N LEU A 135 10.78 4.57 1.68
CA LEU A 135 11.43 4.30 2.96
C LEU A 135 12.25 3.01 2.93
N VAL A 136 11.75 1.98 2.26
CA VAL A 136 12.42 0.68 2.14
C VAL A 136 13.69 0.79 1.31
N LEU A 137 13.61 1.43 0.16
CA LEU A 137 14.75 1.68 -0.71
C LEU A 137 15.79 2.57 -0.03
N LYS A 138 15.38 3.70 0.57
CA LYS A 138 16.29 4.62 1.27
C LYS A 138 17.05 3.93 2.40
N LYS A 139 16.38 3.12 3.22
CA LYS A 139 17.04 2.36 4.31
C LYS A 139 17.96 1.25 3.78
N THR A 140 17.66 0.68 2.62
CA THR A 140 18.50 -0.36 1.99
C THR A 140 19.76 0.26 1.38
N MET A 141 19.65 1.40 0.70
CA MET A 141 20.77 2.16 0.15
C MET A 141 21.69 2.73 1.25
N ARG A 142 21.12 3.27 2.34
CA ARG A 142 21.92 3.77 3.49
C ARG A 142 22.74 2.70 4.20
N ARG A 143 22.39 1.41 4.06
CA ARG A 143 23.17 0.31 4.63
C ARG A 143 24.34 -0.13 3.72
N MET A 144 24.47 0.48 2.54
CA MET A 144 25.53 0.19 1.57
C MET A 144 26.62 1.28 1.51
N ALA A 145 26.36 2.46 2.07
CA ALA A 145 27.33 3.55 2.23
C ALA A 145 27.98 3.44 3.60
#